data_AF-A0A946YKD9-F1
#
_entry.id   AF-A0A946YKD9-F1
#
_cell.length_a   1.000
_cell.length_b   1.000
_cell.length_c   1.000
_cell.angle_alpha   90.00
_cell.angle_beta   90.00
_cell.angle_gamma   90.00
#
_symmetry.space_group_name_H-M   'P 1'
#
loop_
_entity.id
_entity.type
_entity.pdbx_description
1 polymer ?
#
loop_
_entity_poly.entity_id
_entity_poly.type
_entity_poly.pdbx_seq_one_letter_code
_entity_poly.pdbx_strand_id
1 'polypeptide(L)'
;MILNDEQRLLKNTIEEFLAAHAPVDALRKLRDTKDELGYSTELWQQLVEMGIPLTALPESAGGLGFGWLGMGAVMQACGRNLSASP
;
A
#
# COMPACT_ATOMS: atom_id res chain seq x y z
N MET A 1 -2.74 13.15 12.27
CA MET A 1 -3.79 12.88 11.26
C MET A 1 -4.99 12.33 11.99
N ILE A 2 -6.17 12.94 11.85
CA ILE A 2 -7.42 12.43 12.43
C ILE A 2 -8.16 11.73 11.30
N LEU A 3 -8.32 10.41 11.41
CA LEU A 3 -9.05 9.58 10.44
C LEU A 3 -10.51 9.42 10.88
N ASN A 4 -11.42 9.14 9.95
CA ASN A 4 -12.72 8.55 10.29
C ASN A 4 -12.58 7.03 10.49
N ASP A 5 -13.68 6.35 10.80
CA ASP A 5 -13.62 4.92 11.16
C ASP A 5 -13.33 4.01 9.96
N GLU A 6 -13.84 4.34 8.78
CA GLU A 6 -13.56 3.60 7.54
C GLU A 6 -12.08 3.74 7.13
N GLN A 7 -11.52 4.95 7.22
CA GLN A 7 -10.10 5.20 6.97
C GLN A 7 -9.20 4.53 8.01
N ARG A 8 -9.64 4.45 9.28
CA ARG A 8 -8.93 3.67 10.31
C ARG A 8 -8.92 2.19 9.97
N LEU A 9 -10.05 1.65 9.51
CA LEU A 9 -10.14 0.26 9.08
C LEU A 9 -9.20 0.00 7.89
N LEU A 10 -9.25 0.84 6.86
CA LEU A 10 -8.33 0.78 5.71
C LEU A 10 -6.86 0.77 6.18
N LYS A 11 -6.50 1.68 7.08
CA LYS A 11 -5.15 1.77 7.65
C LYS A 11 -4.72 0.47 8.33
N ASN A 12 -5.57 -0.13 9.15
CA ASN A 12 -5.23 -1.36 9.86
C ASN A 12 -5.07 -2.53 8.87
N THR A 13 -5.98 -2.65 7.90
CA THR A 13 -5.91 -3.67 6.86
C THR A 13 -4.62 -3.60 6.06
N ILE A 14 -4.20 -2.40 5.64
CA ILE A 14 -2.97 -2.24 4.86
C ILE A 14 -1.71 -2.46 5.72
N GLU A 15 -1.72 -2.09 6.99
CA GLU A 15 -0.62 -2.38 7.92
C GLU A 15 -0.41 -3.89 8.11
N GLU A 16 -1.49 -4.63 8.34
CA GLU A 16 -1.44 -6.09 8.49
C GLU A 16 -0.99 -6.77 7.19
N PHE A 17 -1.54 -6.35 6.05
CA PHE A 17 -1.17 -6.86 4.74
C PHE A 17 0.32 -6.65 4.44
N LEU A 18 0.82 -5.42 4.59
CA LEU A 18 2.23 -5.12 4.29
C LEU A 18 3.19 -5.80 5.28
N ALA A 19 2.79 -5.99 6.54
CA ALA A 19 3.59 -6.75 7.50
C ALA A 19 3.77 -8.22 7.05
N ALA A 20 2.74 -8.83 6.48
CA ALA A 20 2.78 -10.20 5.99
C ALA A 20 3.49 -10.35 4.63
N HIS A 21 3.23 -9.43 3.70
CA HIS A 21 3.62 -9.58 2.29
C HIS A 21 4.81 -8.72 1.85
N ALA A 22 5.08 -7.62 2.55
CA ALA A 22 6.16 -6.69 2.24
C ALA A 22 6.93 -6.25 3.51
N PRO A 23 7.46 -7.18 4.33
CA PRO A 23 8.31 -6.81 5.45
C PRO A 23 9.62 -6.18 4.93
N VAL A 24 10.35 -5.49 5.80
CA VAL A 24 11.61 -4.81 5.44
C VAL A 24 12.62 -5.73 4.75
N ASP A 25 12.62 -7.03 5.07
CA ASP A 25 13.49 -8.02 4.41
C ASP A 25 13.17 -8.24 2.93
N ALA A 26 11.92 -8.00 2.49
CA ALA A 26 11.55 -8.04 1.08
C ALA A 26 12.30 -6.95 0.29
N LEU A 27 12.37 -5.72 0.81
CA LEU A 27 13.17 -4.65 0.22
C LEU A 27 14.66 -5.01 0.21
N ARG A 28 15.19 -5.55 1.33
CA ARG A 28 16.60 -5.95 1.40
C ARG A 28 16.93 -7.00 0.34
N LYS A 29 16.05 -7.97 0.13
CA LYS A 29 16.18 -8.98 -0.92
C LYS A 29 16.27 -8.33 -2.30
N LEU A 30 15.33 -7.46 -2.66
CA LEU A 30 15.34 -6.76 -3.96
C LEU A 30 16.65 -5.97 -4.19
N ARG A 31 17.11 -5.26 -3.15
CA ARG A 31 18.38 -4.52 -3.19
C ARG A 31 19.57 -5.45 -3.40
N ASP A 32 19.65 -6.53 -2.62
CA ASP A 32 20.81 -7.43 -2.60
C ASP A 32 20.90 -8.27 -3.88
N THR A 33 19.76 -8.60 -4.48
CA THR A 33 19.69 -9.27 -5.80
C THR A 33 19.84 -8.31 -6.97
N LYS A 34 19.88 -6.99 -6.72
CA LYS A 34 19.85 -5.93 -7.75
C LYS A 34 18.72 -6.18 -8.75
N ASP A 35 17.53 -6.44 -8.22
CA ASP A 35 16.34 -6.68 -9.04
C ASP A 35 16.13 -5.53 -10.04
N GLU A 36 15.90 -5.86 -11.32
CA GLU A 36 15.83 -4.88 -12.40
C GLU A 36 14.61 -3.96 -12.29
N LEU A 37 13.49 -4.47 -11.77
CA LEU A 37 12.27 -3.70 -11.59
C LEU A 37 12.32 -2.88 -10.28
N GLY A 38 13.02 -3.40 -9.28
CA GLY A 38 13.15 -2.75 -7.98
C GLY A 38 11.90 -2.85 -7.10
N TYR A 39 10.90 -3.63 -7.51
CA TYR A 39 9.69 -3.96 -6.76
C TYR A 39 9.21 -5.38 -7.13
N SER A 40 8.40 -6.00 -6.27
CA SER A 40 7.76 -7.29 -6.58
C SER A 40 6.49 -7.09 -7.40
N THR A 41 6.42 -7.72 -8.57
CA THR A 41 5.23 -7.73 -9.43
C THR A 41 4.04 -8.41 -8.75
N GLU A 42 4.30 -9.41 -7.92
CA GLU A 42 3.27 -10.12 -7.15
C GLU A 42 2.66 -9.20 -6.09
N LEU A 43 3.50 -8.50 -5.32
CA LEU A 43 3.03 -7.52 -4.34
C LEU A 43 2.20 -6.42 -5.00
N TRP A 44 2.68 -5.90 -6.13
CA TRP A 44 1.95 -4.88 -6.88
C TRP A 44 0.58 -5.37 -7.33
N GLN A 45 0.51 -6.58 -7.88
CA GLN A 45 -0.76 -7.17 -8.32
C GLN A 45 -1.75 -7.34 -7.15
N GLN A 46 -1.28 -7.76 -5.97
CA GLN A 46 -2.11 -7.85 -4.78
C GLN A 46 -2.65 -6.48 -4.33
N LEU A 47 -1.82 -5.43 -4.37
CA LEU A 47 -2.25 -4.08 -4.05
C LEU A 47 -3.29 -3.54 -5.06
N VAL A 48 -3.12 -3.86 -6.35
CA VAL A 48 -4.08 -3.52 -7.41
C VAL A 48 -5.42 -4.22 -7.17
N GLU A 49 -5.41 -5.51 -6.82
CA GLU A 49 -6.63 -6.29 -6.52
C GLU A 49 -7.37 -5.77 -5.28
N MET A 50 -6.63 -5.25 -4.30
CA MET A 50 -7.20 -4.54 -3.15
C MET A 50 -7.71 -3.13 -3.48
N GLY A 51 -7.45 -2.62 -4.69
CA GLY A 51 -7.84 -1.27 -5.12
C GLY A 51 -6.98 -0.14 -4.55
N ILE A 52 -5.83 -0.45 -3.93
CA ILE A 52 -4.99 0.53 -3.24
C ILE A 52 -4.54 1.70 -4.14
N PRO A 53 -4.14 1.49 -5.42
CA PRO A 53 -3.78 2.61 -6.29
C PRO A 53 -4.93 3.60 -6.55
N LEU A 54 -6.18 3.15 -6.40
CA LEU A 54 -7.39 3.93 -6.64
C LEU A 54 -7.99 4.52 -5.35
N THR A 55 -7.28 4.42 -4.22
CA THR A 55 -7.75 4.83 -2.87
C THR A 55 -8.29 6.26 -2.83
N ALA A 56 -7.57 7.20 -3.42
CA ALA A 56 -7.93 8.63 -3.37
C ALA A 56 -8.98 9.03 -4.41
N LEU A 57 -9.20 8.20 -5.44
CA LEU A 57 -10.09 8.52 -6.54
C LEU A 57 -11.57 8.41 -6.11
N PRO A 58 -12.46 9.26 -6.66
CA PRO A 58 -13.88 9.16 -6.40
C PRO A 58 -14.47 7.88 -7.01
N GLU A 59 -15.54 7.37 -6.41
CA GLU A 59 -16.27 6.20 -6.91
C GLU A 59 -16.78 6.37 -8.34
N SER A 60 -17.14 7.60 -8.74
CA SER A 60 -17.57 7.91 -10.11
C SER A 60 -16.49 7.67 -11.17
N ALA A 61 -15.22 7.56 -10.75
CA ALA A 61 -14.09 7.19 -11.60
C ALA A 61 -13.61 5.75 -11.35
N GLY A 62 -14.38 4.93 -10.63
CA GLY A 62 -14.01 3.58 -10.23
C GLY A 62 -13.04 3.51 -9.04
N GLY A 63 -12.89 4.61 -8.30
CA GLY A 63 -12.04 4.68 -7.10
C GLY A 63 -12.74 4.23 -5.82
N LEU A 64 -11.97 4.19 -4.73
CA LEU A 64 -12.49 3.77 -3.42
C LEU A 64 -13.08 4.92 -2.57
N GLY A 65 -12.96 6.17 -3.01
CA GLY A 65 -13.61 7.30 -2.34
C GLY A 65 -13.02 7.71 -0.99
N PHE A 66 -11.92 7.11 -0.52
CA PHE A 66 -11.32 7.44 0.80
C PHE A 66 -10.61 8.80 0.83
N GLY A 67 -10.42 9.41 -0.35
CA GLY A 67 -9.75 10.69 -0.53
C GLY A 67 -8.28 10.66 -0.08
N TRP A 68 -7.70 11.85 0.03
CA TRP A 68 -6.27 12.01 0.33
C TRP A 68 -5.89 11.61 1.76
N LEU A 69 -6.83 11.64 2.71
CA LEU A 69 -6.57 11.16 4.08
C LEU A 69 -6.43 9.64 4.14
N GLY A 70 -7.29 8.89 3.43
CA GLY A 70 -7.14 7.44 3.30
C GLY A 70 -5.84 7.06 2.58
N MET A 71 -5.53 7.75 1.49
CA MET A 71 -4.25 7.55 0.79
C MET A 71 -3.05 7.89 1.68
N GLY A 72 -3.13 8.96 2.49
CA GLY A 72 -2.11 9.28 3.48
C GLY A 72 -1.89 8.17 4.50
N ALA A 73 -2.96 7.49 4.92
CA ALA A 73 -2.88 6.33 5.81
C ALA A 73 -2.20 5.12 5.15
N VAL A 74 -2.51 4.84 3.88
CA VAL A 74 -1.82 3.83 3.07
C VAL A 74 -0.33 4.14 2.97
N MET A 75 0.03 5.37 2.61
CA MET A 75 1.43 5.77 2.44
C MET A 75 2.23 5.70 3.75
N GLN A 76 1.59 5.96 4.90
CA GLN A 76 2.23 5.76 6.20
C GLN A 76 2.56 4.29 6.47
N ALA A 77 1.66 3.37 6.11
CA ALA A 77 1.90 1.94 6.24
C ALA A 77 3.04 1.48 5.31
N CYS A 78 3.03 1.90 4.04
CA CYS A 78 4.11 1.65 3.09
C CYS A 78 5.46 2.15 3.62
N GLY A 79 5.50 3.38 4.14
CA GLY A 79 6.71 3.97 4.72
C GLY A 79 7.23 3.22 5.94
N ARG A 80 6.35 2.73 6.83
CA ARG A 80 6.75 1.92 7.99
C ARG A 80 7.46 0.63 7.57
N ASN A 81 7.01 0.01 6.48
CA ASN A 81 7.51 -1.27 6.01
C ASN A 81 8.61 -1.14 4.95
N LEU A 82 8.92 0.08 4.50
CA LEU A 82 9.79 0.34 3.35
C LEU A 82 9.32 -0.44 2.11
N SER A 83 8.01 -0.51 1.91
CA SER A 83 7.40 -1.30 0.84
C SER A 83 7.83 -0.73 -0.52
N ALA A 84 8.57 -1.53 -1.28
CA ALA A 84 8.91 -1.23 -2.66
C ALA A 84 7.76 -1.69 -3.56
N SER A 85 6.90 -0.74 -3.92
CA SER A 85 5.80 -0.94 -4.87
C SER A 85 5.49 0.37 -5.58
N PRO A 86 5.00 0.33 -6.84
CA PRO A 86 4.59 1.51 -7.60
C PRO A 86 3.52 2.39 -6.92
#